data_AF-A0A7X8T880-F1
#
_entry.id   AF-A0A7X8T880-F1
#
_cell.length_a   1.000
_cell.length_b   1.000
_cell.length_c   1.000
_cell.angle_alpha   90.00
_cell.angle_beta   90.00
_cell.angle_gamma   90.00
#
_symmetry.space_group_name_H-M   'P 1'
#
loop_
_entity.id
_entity.type
_entity.pdbx_description
1 polymer ?
#
loop_
_entity_poly.entity_id
_entity_poly.type
_entity_poly.pdbx_seq_one_letter_code
_entity_poly.pdbx_strand_id
1 'polypeptide(L)'
;MQNDQELSEAGYWYRERDEWIRHVLGRPYLSSDCQRVAIFIAMHMNRKDNHTKHQQKTIAKDLNLNPSTVKRAVAKLIDETLIAKDQVQRGLRNRAVNRYRLIFAWEAL
;
A
#
# COMPACT_ATOMS: atom_id res chain seq x y z
N MET A 1 21.76 -26.81 -13.02
CA MET A 1 20.90 -25.92 -13.82
C MET A 1 19.69 -25.61 -12.96
N GLN A 2 19.63 -24.42 -12.37
CA GLN A 2 18.39 -23.95 -11.76
C GLN A 2 17.38 -23.79 -12.91
N ASN A 3 16.27 -24.52 -12.86
CA ASN A 3 15.12 -24.19 -13.68
C ASN A 3 14.69 -22.79 -13.24
N ASP A 4 15.11 -21.76 -13.97
CA ASP A 4 14.48 -20.45 -13.92
C ASP A 4 13.08 -20.61 -14.53
N GLN A 5 12.17 -21.18 -13.75
CA GLN A 5 10.75 -21.10 -14.06
C GLN A 5 10.40 -19.61 -14.03
N GLU A 6 10.28 -19.03 -15.23
CA GLU A 6 9.76 -17.69 -15.39
C GLU A 6 8.45 -17.58 -14.61
N LEU A 7 8.36 -16.57 -13.74
CA LEU A 7 7.15 -16.35 -12.98
C LEU A 7 6.02 -15.95 -13.94
N SER A 8 4.80 -16.37 -13.61
CA SER A 8 3.62 -15.74 -14.21
C SER A 8 3.59 -14.24 -13.90
N GLU A 9 2.88 -13.44 -14.70
CA GLU A 9 2.65 -12.01 -14.42
C GLU A 9 2.15 -11.77 -12.98
N ALA A 10 1.25 -12.64 -12.50
CA ALA A 10 0.77 -12.58 -11.12
C ALA A 10 1.90 -12.84 -10.11
N GLY A 11 2.78 -13.80 -10.41
CA GLY A 11 3.95 -14.10 -9.59
C GLY A 11 4.92 -12.92 -9.49
N TYR A 12 5.20 -12.26 -10.61
CA TYR A 12 6.02 -11.04 -10.62
C TYR A 12 5.41 -9.94 -9.75
N TRP A 13 4.10 -9.68 -9.90
CA TRP A 13 3.43 -8.67 -9.10
C TRP A 13 3.51 -8.94 -7.59
N TYR A 14 3.29 -10.20 -7.16
CA TYR A 14 3.42 -10.55 -5.74
C TYR A 14 4.87 -10.39 -5.25
N ARG A 15 5.86 -10.75 -6.07
CA ARG A 15 7.28 -10.54 -5.76
C ARG A 15 7.57 -9.05 -5.57
N GLU A 16 7.13 -8.20 -6.48
CA GLU A 16 7.34 -6.74 -6.40
C GLU A 16 6.66 -6.13 -5.18
N ARG A 17 5.43 -6.53 -4.88
CA ARG A 17 4.73 -6.13 -3.65
C ARG A 17 5.52 -6.53 -2.40
N ASP A 18 6.06 -7.74 -2.37
CA ASP A 18 6.82 -8.23 -1.23
C ASP A 18 8.18 -7.52 -1.09
N GLU A 19 8.87 -7.24 -2.20
CA GLU A 19 10.06 -6.38 -2.18
C GLU A 19 9.74 -4.97 -1.68
N TRP A 20 8.60 -4.42 -2.09
CA TRP A 20 8.13 -3.12 -1.60
C TRP A 20 7.89 -3.16 -0.09
N ILE A 21 7.29 -4.24 0.42
CA ILE A 21 7.10 -4.44 1.87
C ILE A 21 8.44 -4.50 2.59
N ARG A 22 9.44 -5.23 2.05
CA ARG A 22 10.79 -5.29 2.63
C ARG A 22 11.45 -3.91 2.64
N HIS A 23 11.28 -3.13 1.58
CA HIS A 23 11.78 -1.75 1.51
C HIS A 23 11.18 -0.86 2.60
N VAL A 24 9.88 -0.99 2.88
CA VAL A 24 9.23 -0.25 3.97
C VAL A 24 9.72 -0.70 5.34
N LEU A 25 9.84 -2.02 5.56
CA LEU A 25 10.35 -2.58 6.82
C LEU A 25 11.81 -2.18 7.09
N GLY A 26 12.60 -2.01 6.02
CA GLY A 26 13.99 -1.56 6.09
C GLY A 26 14.18 -0.08 6.47
N ARG A 27 13.10 0.71 6.64
CA ARG A 27 13.18 2.13 7.01
C ARG A 27 12.99 2.32 8.52
N PRO A 28 14.07 2.46 9.31
CA PRO A 28 14.00 2.48 10.77
C PRO A 28 13.34 3.74 11.35
N TYR A 29 13.23 4.81 10.56
CA TYR A 29 12.60 6.06 10.97
C TYR A 29 11.07 6.04 10.81
N LEU A 30 10.50 5.01 10.18
CA LEU A 30 9.05 4.80 10.17
C LEU A 30 8.65 4.13 11.49
N SER A 31 7.63 4.67 12.15
CA SER A 31 7.08 4.00 13.34
C SER A 31 6.47 2.65 12.98
N SER A 32 6.42 1.74 13.97
CA SER A 32 5.78 0.43 13.81
C SER A 32 4.34 0.54 13.27
N ASP A 33 3.55 1.49 13.79
CA ASP A 33 2.19 1.73 13.28
C ASP A 33 2.17 2.22 11.83
N CYS A 34 3.16 3.04 11.42
CA CYS A 34 3.29 3.49 10.04
C CYS A 34 3.58 2.32 9.10
N GLN A 35 4.52 1.44 9.49
CA GLN A 35 4.86 0.22 8.75
C GLN A 35 3.65 -0.73 8.68
N ARG A 36 2.91 -0.92 9.77
CA ARG A 36 1.69 -1.75 9.79
C ARG A 36 0.62 -1.22 8.83
N VAL A 37 0.42 0.09 8.78
CA VAL A 37 -0.50 0.73 7.82
C VAL A 37 -0.04 0.54 6.37
N ALA A 38 1.26 0.68 6.10
CA ALA A 38 1.84 0.46 4.78
C ALA A 38 1.62 -0.98 4.30
N ILE A 39 1.93 -1.96 5.16
CA ILE A 39 1.74 -3.39 4.88
C ILE A 39 0.26 -3.69 4.66
N PHE A 40 -0.63 -3.14 5.48
CA PHE A 40 -2.08 -3.30 5.28
C PHE A 40 -2.48 -2.84 3.88
N ILE A 41 -2.04 -1.66 3.45
CA ILE A 41 -2.37 -1.13 2.12
C ILE A 41 -1.84 -2.09 1.05
N ALA A 42 -0.56 -2.47 1.11
CA ALA A 42 0.08 -3.35 0.14
C ALA A 42 -0.62 -4.71 0.01
N MET A 43 -0.98 -5.33 1.14
CA MET A 43 -1.66 -6.63 1.17
C MET A 43 -3.08 -6.59 0.57
N HIS A 44 -3.72 -5.42 0.57
CA HIS A 44 -5.08 -5.23 0.04
C HIS A 44 -5.10 -4.58 -1.36
N MET A 45 -3.96 -4.48 -2.02
CA MET A 45 -3.87 -4.04 -3.41
C MET A 45 -4.45 -5.11 -4.34
N ASN A 46 -5.24 -4.69 -5.31
CA ASN A 46 -5.67 -5.59 -6.37
C ASN A 46 -4.56 -5.69 -7.43
N ARG A 47 -4.12 -6.92 -7.72
CA ARG A 47 -3.03 -7.17 -8.67
C ARG A 47 -3.29 -6.68 -10.09
N LYS A 48 -4.55 -6.59 -10.51
CA LYS A 48 -4.90 -6.23 -11.89
C LYS A 48 -4.79 -4.73 -12.16
N ASP A 49 -5.10 -3.92 -11.16
CA ASP A 49 -5.28 -2.47 -11.32
C ASP A 49 -4.42 -1.66 -10.33
N ASN A 50 -3.55 -2.34 -9.58
CA ASN A 50 -2.60 -1.84 -8.60
C ASN A 50 -3.17 -0.70 -7.77
N HIS A 51 -4.38 -0.87 -7.22
CA HIS A 51 -4.92 0.07 -6.26
C HIS A 51 -5.80 -0.59 -5.20
N THR A 52 -6.01 0.16 -4.11
CA THR A 52 -6.99 -0.19 -3.09
C THR A 52 -7.79 1.02 -2.63
N LYS A 53 -9.03 0.79 -2.18
CA LYS A 53 -10.00 1.83 -1.81
C LYS A 53 -10.48 1.72 -0.37
N HIS A 54 -9.69 1.09 0.51
CA HIS A 54 -10.04 0.96 1.92
C HIS A 54 -10.15 2.34 2.58
N GLN A 55 -11.19 2.53 3.40
CA GLN A 55 -11.31 3.75 4.19
C GLN A 55 -10.31 3.71 5.34
N GLN A 56 -9.71 4.86 5.70
CA GLN A 56 -8.81 4.92 6.86
C GLN A 56 -9.48 4.47 8.16
N LYS A 57 -10.80 4.65 8.30
CA LYS A 57 -11.57 4.12 9.42
C LYS A 57 -11.58 2.58 9.46
N THR A 58 -11.65 1.93 8.30
CA THR A 58 -11.55 0.46 8.19
C THR A 58 -10.15 0.00 8.56
N ILE A 59 -9.11 0.64 8.01
CA ILE A 59 -7.71 0.34 8.36
C ILE A 59 -7.49 0.47 9.86
N ALA A 60 -8.00 1.55 10.46
CA ALA A 60 -7.89 1.80 11.90
C ALA A 60 -8.56 0.70 12.72
N LYS A 61 -9.76 0.27 12.33
CA LYS A 61 -10.46 -0.85 12.98
C LYS A 61 -9.68 -2.15 12.87
N ASP A 62 -9.24 -2.51 11.67
CA ASP A 62 -8.60 -3.80 11.39
C ASP A 62 -7.21 -3.90 12.04
N LEU A 63 -6.49 -2.79 12.15
CA LEU A 63 -5.19 -2.74 12.82
C LEU A 63 -5.28 -2.43 14.32
N ASN A 64 -6.49 -2.23 14.85
CA ASN A 64 -6.74 -1.76 16.22
C ASN A 64 -5.93 -0.48 16.55
N LEU A 65 -6.02 0.53 15.69
CA LEU A 65 -5.34 1.81 15.79
C LEU A 65 -6.35 2.96 15.93
N ASN A 66 -5.90 4.07 16.51
CA ASN A 66 -6.67 5.31 16.46
C ASN A 66 -6.71 5.83 15.00
N PRO A 67 -7.86 6.32 14.49
CA PRO A 67 -7.95 6.92 13.16
C PRO A 67 -6.94 8.05 12.91
N SER A 68 -6.58 8.83 13.94
CA SER A 68 -5.55 9.87 13.84
C SER A 68 -4.14 9.31 13.61
N THR A 69 -3.84 8.13 14.15
CA THR A 69 -2.58 7.40 13.89
C THR A 69 -2.54 6.96 12.44
N VAL A 70 -3.62 6.38 11.91
CA VAL A 70 -3.70 6.00 10.48
C VAL A 70 -3.59 7.22 9.57
N LYS A 71 -4.23 8.34 9.91
CA LYS A 71 -4.13 9.58 9.14
C LYS A 71 -2.68 10.09 9.07
N ARG A 72 -1.96 10.10 10.21
CA ARG A 72 -0.55 10.50 10.27
C ARG A 72 0.37 9.54 9.52
N ALA A 73 0.15 8.23 9.69
CA ALA A 73 0.89 7.21 8.94
C ALA A 73 0.73 7.38 7.44
N VAL A 74 -0.51 7.51 6.94
CA VAL A 74 -0.76 7.74 5.50
C VAL A 74 -0.09 9.03 5.02
N ALA A 75 -0.16 10.11 5.78
CA ALA A 75 0.53 11.36 5.41
C ALA A 75 2.05 11.14 5.30
N LYS A 76 2.65 10.43 6.27
CA LYS A 76 4.08 10.13 6.24
C LYS A 76 4.47 9.23 5.07
N LEU A 77 3.67 8.22 4.73
CA LEU A 77 3.95 7.36 3.57
C LEU A 77 3.86 8.12 2.24
N ILE A 78 3.01 9.14 2.14
CA ILE A 78 2.93 10.02 0.95
C ILE A 78 4.15 10.94 0.89
N ASP A 79 4.52 11.56 2.01
CA ASP A 79 5.70 12.41 2.16
C ASP A 79 6.99 11.68 1.77
N GLU A 80 7.09 10.41 2.13
CA GLU A 80 8.21 9.52 1.80
C GLU A 80 8.13 8.90 0.40
N THR A 81 7.18 9.32 -0.42
CA THR A 81 6.93 8.82 -1.78
C THR A 81 6.79 7.31 -1.87
N LEU A 82 6.28 6.67 -0.81
CA LEU A 82 6.05 5.23 -0.75
C LEU A 82 4.67 4.86 -1.33
N ILE A 83 3.68 5.74 -1.12
CA ILE A 83 2.34 5.57 -1.68
C ILE A 83 1.85 6.85 -2.34
N ALA A 84 1.02 6.71 -3.37
CA ALA A 84 0.19 7.79 -3.89
C ALA A 84 -1.25 7.65 -3.36
N LYS A 85 -1.93 8.78 -3.21
CA LYS A 85 -3.34 8.83 -2.80
C LYS A 85 -4.13 9.79 -3.68
N ASP A 86 -5.12 9.25 -4.39
CA ASP A 86 -6.07 10.03 -5.19
C ASP A 86 -7.46 9.98 -4.54
N GLN A 87 -8.38 10.87 -4.94
CA GLN A 87 -9.80 10.75 -4.66
C GLN A 87 -10.53 10.17 -5.88
N VAL A 88 -11.36 9.16 -5.66
CA VAL A 88 -12.27 8.64 -6.69
C VAL A 88 -13.68 8.56 -6.13
N GLN A 89 -14.69 8.61 -6.99
CA GLN A 89 -16.08 8.38 -6.59
C GLN A 89 -16.40 6.88 -6.60
N ARG A 90 -17.17 6.41 -5.61
CA ARG A 90 -17.61 5.01 -5.52
C ARG A 90 -19.07 4.89 -5.09
N GLY A 91 -19.79 3.98 -5.74
CA GLY A 91 -21.17 3.56 -5.42
C GLY A 91 -22.24 4.47 -6.00
N LEU A 92 -23.51 4.06 -5.87
CA LEU A 92 -24.69 4.76 -6.43
C LEU A 92 -24.83 6.23 -5.98
N ARG A 93 -24.20 6.60 -4.85
CA ARG A 93 -24.24 7.95 -4.28
C ARG A 93 -22.95 8.75 -4.51
N ASN A 94 -22.06 8.30 -5.42
CA ASN A 94 -20.82 8.99 -5.81
C ASN A 94 -19.97 9.47 -4.64
N ARG A 95 -19.88 8.68 -3.56
CA ARG A 95 -19.10 9.07 -2.38
C ARG A 95 -17.62 9.11 -2.74
N ALA A 96 -16.95 10.20 -2.36
CA ALA A 96 -15.50 10.30 -2.47
C ALA A 96 -14.84 9.27 -1.55
N VAL A 97 -13.93 8.49 -2.12
CA VAL A 97 -13.10 7.51 -1.41
C VAL A 97 -11.64 7.68 -1.80
N ASN A 98 -10.76 7.45 -0.83
CA ASN A 98 -9.33 7.40 -1.08
C ASN A 98 -9.03 6.20 -2.00
N ARG A 99 -8.24 6.43 -3.06
CA ARG A 99 -7.59 5.39 -3.85
C ARG A 99 -6.10 5.44 -3.55
N TYR A 100 -5.55 4.37 -3.01
CA TYR A 100 -4.13 4.22 -2.74
C TYR A 100 -3.44 3.44 -3.85
N ARG A 101 -2.19 3.82 -4.16
CA ARG A 101 -1.28 3.09 -5.04
C ARG A 101 0.08 2.96 -4.38
N LEU A 102 0.76 1.83 -4.60
CA LEU A 102 2.15 1.68 -4.22
C LEU A 102 3.03 2.41 -5.23
N ILE A 103 4.08 3.05 -4.76
CA ILE A 103 5.15 3.59 -5.60
C ILE A 103 6.35 2.66 -5.44
N PHE A 104 6.72 1.97 -6.51
CA PHE A 104 7.87 1.06 -6.52
C PHE A 104 9.14 1.89 -6.74
N ALA A 105 10.06 1.84 -5.77
CA ALA A 105 11.25 2.71 -5.77
C ALA A 105 12.17 2.49 -6.99
N TRP A 106 12.08 1.32 -7.64
CA TRP A 106 12.85 0.95 -8.83
C TRP A 106 12.16 1.27 -10.16
N GLU A 107 10.89 1.69 -10.14
CA GLU A 107 10.19 2.18 -11.34
C GLU A 107 10.37 3.70 -11.55
N ALA A 108 10.98 4.40 -10.58
CA ALA A 108 11.22 5.85 -10.64
C ALA A 108 12.56 6.23 -11.33
N LEU A 109 13.14 5.33 -12.13
CA LEU A 109 14.38 5.51 -12.90
C LEU A 109 14.10 5.75 -14.38
#